data_AF-A0A7Y7D2J2-F1
#
_entry.id   AF-A0A7Y7D2J2-F1
#
_cell.length_a   1.000
_cell.length_b   1.000
_cell.length_c   1.000
_cell.angle_alpha   90.00
_cell.angle_beta   90.00
_cell.angle_gamma   90.00
#
_symmetry.space_group_name_H-M   'P 1'
#
loop_
_entity.id
_entity.type
_entity.pdbx_description
1 polymer ?
#
loop_
_entity_poly.entity_id
_entity_poly.type
_entity_poly.pdbx_seq_one_letter_code
_entity_poly.pdbx_strand_id
1 'polypeptide(L)'
;MFRRREKSPLVDRVLGFFWPKIGWRRSSRYVGHRVARLPGTPYSIAAGFACGAAISFTPFVGLHLAGGALMAWLIRGNILAAWIGTLVGNPWTFPFIWIGIYKLGLYMGAGIDKSSSSLDFISFFEQLLDALYSLDIGYIGEIAWPVLWPMIIGGIPCFVISWVIFFFPIQALVRRYHARRVLKHAMAKKSTFTGSSNS
;
A
#
# COMPACT_ATOMS: atom_id res chain seq x y z
N MET A 1 -24.59 -33.70 -16.66
CA MET A 1 -24.98 -32.26 -16.77
C MET A 1 -24.20 -31.47 -15.73
N PHE A 2 -23.06 -30.88 -16.12
CA PHE A 2 -22.16 -30.17 -15.20
C PHE A 2 -22.76 -28.81 -14.83
N ARG A 3 -23.23 -28.69 -13.57
CA ARG A 3 -23.79 -27.45 -13.01
C ARG A 3 -22.67 -26.42 -12.85
N ARG A 4 -22.75 -25.32 -13.59
CA ARG A 4 -21.78 -24.22 -13.59
C ARG A 4 -21.89 -23.46 -12.26
N ARG A 5 -20.77 -23.39 -11.55
CA ARG A 5 -20.52 -22.64 -10.31
C ARG A 5 -20.99 -21.19 -10.46
N GLU A 6 -21.90 -20.75 -9.59
CA GLU A 6 -22.33 -19.37 -9.50
C GLU A 6 -21.12 -18.44 -9.37
N LYS A 7 -21.05 -17.44 -10.25
CA LYS A 7 -20.04 -16.40 -10.22
C LYS A 7 -20.33 -15.56 -8.98
N SER A 8 -19.45 -15.61 -7.98
CA SER A 8 -19.58 -14.76 -6.79
C SER A 8 -19.82 -13.30 -7.23
N PRO A 9 -20.88 -12.64 -6.76
CA PRO A 9 -21.26 -11.30 -7.18
C PRO A 9 -20.09 -10.33 -6.97
N LEU A 10 -20.00 -9.30 -7.82
CA LEU A 10 -18.95 -8.27 -7.73
C LEU A 10 -18.88 -7.65 -6.33
N VAL A 11 -20.01 -7.59 -5.64
CA VAL A 11 -20.17 -7.15 -4.25
C VAL A 11 -19.40 -8.04 -3.27
N ASP A 12 -19.40 -9.37 -3.43
CA ASP A 12 -18.63 -10.29 -2.58
C ASP A 12 -17.11 -10.17 -2.80
N ARG A 13 -16.67 -9.76 -3.99
CA ARG A 13 -15.25 -9.47 -4.28
C ARG A 13 -14.79 -8.17 -3.63
N VAL A 14 -15.65 -7.15 -3.63
CA VAL A 14 -15.38 -5.87 -2.98
C VAL A 14 -15.45 -6.03 -1.46
N LEU A 15 -16.48 -6.68 -0.93
CA LEU A 15 -16.58 -7.01 0.50
C LEU A 15 -15.46 -7.96 0.95
N GLY A 16 -15.00 -8.88 0.10
CA GLY A 16 -13.83 -9.73 0.37
C GLY A 16 -12.48 -9.00 0.35
N PHE A 17 -12.42 -7.81 -0.27
CA PHE A 17 -11.28 -6.90 -0.20
C PHE A 17 -11.26 -6.13 1.12
N PHE A 18 -12.42 -5.70 1.62
CA PHE A 18 -12.57 -5.02 2.91
C PHE A 18 -12.51 -5.98 4.12
N TRP A 19 -13.01 -7.21 3.97
CA TRP A 19 -12.99 -8.24 5.02
C TRP A 19 -12.53 -9.58 4.45
N PRO A 20 -11.22 -9.89 4.48
CA PRO A 20 -10.73 -11.16 3.99
C PRO A 20 -11.25 -12.28 4.89
N LYS A 21 -12.29 -13.00 4.45
CA LYS A 21 -12.78 -14.26 5.06
C LYS A 21 -11.67 -15.32 5.21
N ILE A 22 -10.52 -15.08 4.58
CA ILE A 22 -9.30 -15.87 4.62
C ILE A 22 -8.30 -15.09 5.48
N GLY A 23 -8.09 -15.50 6.74
CA GLY A 23 -7.35 -14.71 7.75
C GLY A 23 -6.00 -14.11 7.31
N TRP A 24 -5.60 -13.03 7.98
CA TRP A 24 -4.44 -12.15 7.71
C TRP A 24 -3.14 -12.84 7.23
N ARG A 25 -2.84 -14.04 7.75
CA ARG A 25 -1.66 -14.84 7.38
C ARG A 25 -1.70 -15.38 5.94
N ARG A 26 -2.88 -15.68 5.40
CA ARG A 26 -3.04 -16.17 4.02
C ARG A 26 -3.08 -15.02 3.02
N SER A 27 -3.69 -13.89 3.38
CA SER A 27 -3.72 -12.69 2.53
C SER A 27 -2.32 -12.10 2.32
N SER A 28 -1.51 -11.97 3.37
CA SER A 28 -0.11 -11.54 3.26
C SER A 28 0.72 -12.47 2.38
N ARG A 29 0.53 -13.79 2.51
CA ARG A 29 1.20 -14.79 1.66
C ARG A 29 0.77 -14.69 0.19
N TYR A 30 -0.51 -14.44 -0.07
CA TYR A 30 -1.02 -14.22 -1.43
C TYR A 30 -0.42 -12.96 -2.07
N VAL A 31 -0.41 -11.83 -1.34
CA VAL A 31 0.21 -10.59 -1.80
C VAL A 31 1.70 -10.79 -2.08
N GLY A 32 2.42 -11.45 -1.17
CA GLY A 32 3.84 -11.79 -1.37
C GLY A 32 4.07 -12.64 -2.63
N HIS A 33 3.23 -13.65 -2.88
CA HIS A 33 3.30 -14.45 -4.11
C HIS A 33 2.93 -13.68 -5.37
N ARG A 34 2.11 -12.63 -5.28
CA ARG A 34 1.75 -11.77 -6.41
C ARG A 34 2.88 -10.81 -6.74
N VAL A 35 3.42 -10.11 -5.73
CA VAL A 35 4.56 -9.19 -5.85
C VAL A 35 5.79 -9.91 -6.41
N ALA A 36 6.10 -11.11 -5.90
CA ALA A 36 7.27 -11.87 -6.34
C ALA A 36 7.17 -12.40 -7.79
N ARG A 37 5.98 -12.39 -8.40
CA ARG A 37 5.76 -12.79 -9.80
C ARG A 37 5.74 -11.63 -10.77
N LEU A 38 5.84 -10.38 -10.28
CA LEU A 38 5.87 -9.23 -11.16
C LEU A 38 7.12 -9.23 -12.05
N PRO A 39 7.01 -8.78 -13.31
CA PRO A 39 8.17 -8.60 -14.17
C PRO A 39 9.02 -7.44 -13.63
N GLY A 40 10.32 -7.67 -13.49
CA GLY A 40 11.26 -6.63 -13.04
C GLY A 40 12.42 -7.17 -12.21
N THR A 41 13.36 -6.29 -11.90
CA THR A 41 14.44 -6.61 -10.96
C THR A 41 13.93 -6.61 -9.52
N PRO A 42 14.57 -7.37 -8.61
CA PRO A 42 14.19 -7.35 -7.20
C PRO A 42 14.23 -5.95 -6.58
N TYR A 43 15.13 -5.09 -7.05
CA TYR A 43 15.17 -3.69 -6.67
C TYR A 43 13.93 -2.93 -7.14
N SER A 44 13.59 -2.97 -8.42
CA SER A 44 12.48 -2.20 -8.99
C SER A 44 11.14 -2.58 -8.34
N ILE A 45 10.92 -3.86 -8.09
CA ILE A 45 9.70 -4.36 -7.42
C ILE A 45 9.64 -3.88 -5.96
N ALA A 46 10.76 -3.96 -5.22
CA ALA A 46 10.80 -3.53 -3.82
C ALA A 46 10.65 -2.00 -3.68
N ALA A 47 11.37 -1.24 -4.51
CA ALA A 47 11.27 0.21 -4.59
C ALA A 47 9.84 0.67 -4.91
N GLY A 48 9.21 0.06 -5.92
CA GLY A 48 7.82 0.34 -6.28
C GLY A 48 6.86 0.05 -5.12
N PHE A 49 6.94 -1.16 -4.54
CA PHE A 49 6.10 -1.52 -3.39
C PHE A 49 6.29 -0.57 -2.20
N ALA A 50 7.54 -0.22 -1.88
CA ALA A 50 7.85 0.69 -0.79
C ALA A 50 7.28 2.09 -1.03
N CYS A 51 7.32 2.63 -2.25
CA CYS A 51 6.66 3.90 -2.59
C CYS A 51 5.15 3.83 -2.39
N GLY A 52 4.52 2.73 -2.82
CA GLY A 52 3.10 2.51 -2.62
C GLY A 52 2.69 2.38 -1.15
N ALA A 53 3.50 1.69 -0.33
CA ALA A 53 3.23 1.58 1.10
C ALA A 53 3.49 2.91 1.82
N ALA A 54 4.54 3.64 1.43
CA ALA A 54 4.92 4.91 2.02
C ALA A 54 3.90 6.02 1.75
N ILE A 55 3.35 6.09 0.53
CA ILE A 55 2.35 7.12 0.19
C ILE A 55 1.10 6.98 1.07
N SER A 56 0.75 5.78 1.54
CA SER A 56 -0.36 5.59 2.48
C SER A 56 -0.19 6.31 3.83
N PHE A 57 1.04 6.71 4.17
CA PHE A 57 1.35 7.53 5.35
C PHE A 57 1.25 9.04 5.09
N THR A 58 0.67 9.43 3.95
CA THR A 58 0.40 10.83 3.61
C THR A 58 -1.10 11.12 3.66
N PRO A 59 -1.51 12.37 3.95
CA PRO A 59 -2.92 12.72 4.07
C PRO A 59 -3.69 12.74 2.74
N PHE A 60 -3.04 12.48 1.59
CA PHE A 60 -3.62 12.63 0.26
C PHE A 60 -4.52 11.44 -0.16
N VAL A 61 -5.65 11.27 0.52
CA VAL A 61 -6.65 10.24 0.17
C VAL A 61 -7.20 10.44 -1.24
N GLY A 62 -7.32 9.34 -1.98
CA GLY A 62 -7.69 9.34 -3.40
C GLY A 62 -6.51 9.53 -4.35
N LEU A 63 -5.48 10.28 -3.94
CA LEU A 63 -4.27 10.50 -4.75
C LEU A 63 -3.17 9.46 -4.50
N HIS A 64 -3.32 8.56 -3.52
CA HIS A 64 -2.30 7.54 -3.19
C HIS A 64 -1.87 6.67 -4.37
N LEU A 65 -2.80 6.25 -5.24
CA LEU A 65 -2.45 5.44 -6.42
C LEU A 65 -1.60 6.22 -7.42
N ALA A 66 -1.97 7.48 -7.67
CA ALA A 66 -1.25 8.37 -8.59
C ALA A 66 0.10 8.81 -8.00
N GLY A 67 0.12 9.26 -6.74
CA GLY A 67 1.34 9.66 -6.03
C GLY A 67 2.29 8.50 -5.83
N GLY A 68 1.79 7.31 -5.48
CA GLY A 68 2.60 6.09 -5.39
C GLY A 68 3.19 5.68 -6.74
N ALA A 69 2.41 5.77 -7.82
CA ALA A 69 2.89 5.54 -9.18
C ALA A 69 3.94 6.55 -9.62
N LEU A 70 3.73 7.84 -9.33
CA LEU A 70 4.66 8.92 -9.64
C LEU A 70 5.98 8.73 -8.90
N MET A 71 5.93 8.46 -7.60
CA MET A 71 7.13 8.21 -6.79
C MET A 71 7.87 6.97 -7.27
N ALA A 72 7.14 5.88 -7.57
CA ALA A 72 7.74 4.68 -8.14
C ALA A 72 8.40 4.98 -9.50
N TRP A 73 7.74 5.76 -10.36
CA TRP A 73 8.28 6.14 -11.66
C TRP A 73 9.58 6.97 -11.52
N LEU A 74 9.61 7.96 -10.62
CA LEU A 74 10.79 8.79 -10.35
C LEU A 74 12.02 7.97 -9.95
N ILE A 75 11.84 6.96 -9.10
CA ILE A 75 12.94 6.09 -8.65
C ILE A 75 13.16 4.85 -9.53
N ARG A 76 12.51 4.79 -10.72
CA ARG A 76 12.55 3.66 -11.66
C ARG A 76 12.09 2.33 -11.03
N GLY A 77 11.18 2.43 -10.06
CA GLY A 77 10.46 1.32 -9.45
C GLY A 77 9.31 0.82 -10.31
N ASN A 78 8.75 -0.33 -9.92
CA ASN A 78 7.64 -0.96 -10.64
C ASN A 78 6.30 -0.34 -10.18
N ILE A 79 5.60 0.31 -11.10
CA ILE A 79 4.30 0.97 -10.84
C ILE A 79 3.23 -0.03 -10.36
N LEU A 80 3.18 -1.23 -10.94
CA LEU A 80 2.25 -2.27 -10.49
C LEU A 80 2.57 -2.72 -9.05
N ALA A 81 3.85 -2.79 -8.69
CA ALA A 81 4.24 -3.08 -7.32
C ALA A 81 3.81 -1.96 -6.36
N ALA A 82 3.88 -0.69 -6.81
CA ALA A 82 3.40 0.45 -6.04
C ALA A 82 1.89 0.38 -5.76
N TRP A 83 1.06 0.06 -6.75
CA TRP A 83 -0.38 -0.12 -6.51
C TRP A 83 -0.71 -1.29 -5.58
N ILE A 84 0.14 -2.33 -5.54
CA ILE A 84 -0.02 -3.37 -4.51
C ILE A 84 0.43 -2.84 -3.15
N GLY A 85 1.48 -2.02 -3.10
CA GLY A 85 1.97 -1.36 -1.89
C GLY A 85 0.93 -0.46 -1.24
N THR A 86 0.12 0.25 -2.03
CA THR A 86 -0.94 1.13 -1.49
C THR A 86 -2.00 0.37 -0.70
N LEU A 87 -2.12 -0.95 -0.88
CA LEU A 87 -3.03 -1.80 -0.09
C LEU A 87 -2.65 -1.91 1.39
N VAL A 88 -1.44 -1.48 1.75
CA VAL A 88 -1.02 -1.33 3.15
C VAL A 88 -1.85 -0.25 3.85
N GLY A 89 -2.15 0.85 3.15
CA GLY A 89 -3.16 1.83 3.55
C GLY A 89 -4.54 1.39 3.12
N ASN A 90 -5.30 0.78 4.04
CA ASN A 90 -6.69 0.45 3.83
C ASN A 90 -7.57 1.41 4.65
N PRO A 91 -8.88 1.55 4.32
CA PRO A 91 -9.78 2.44 5.04
C PRO A 91 -9.86 2.21 6.55
N TRP A 92 -9.53 1.00 7.01
CA TRP A 92 -9.43 0.71 8.43
C TRP A 92 -8.10 1.16 9.07
N THR A 93 -6.99 1.19 8.33
CA THR A 93 -5.68 1.65 8.83
C THR A 93 -5.51 3.17 8.73
N PHE A 94 -6.22 3.85 7.83
CA PHE A 94 -6.11 5.30 7.67
C PHE A 94 -6.42 6.10 8.94
N PRO A 95 -7.47 5.83 9.73
CA PRO A 95 -7.72 6.56 10.97
C PRO A 95 -6.52 6.52 11.93
N PHE A 96 -5.89 5.36 12.10
CA PHE A 96 -4.71 5.20 12.95
C PHE A 96 -3.49 5.93 12.40
N ILE A 97 -3.25 5.82 11.09
CA ILE A 97 -2.15 6.52 10.42
C ILE A 97 -2.32 8.03 10.56
N TRP A 98 -3.53 8.54 10.32
CA TRP A 98 -3.88 9.95 10.35
C TRP A 98 -3.70 10.56 11.74
N ILE A 99 -4.18 9.88 12.79
CA ILE A 99 -3.93 10.28 14.18
C ILE A 99 -2.43 10.33 14.46
N GLY A 100 -1.69 9.33 13.99
CA GLY A 100 -0.24 9.24 14.18
C GLY A 100 0.51 10.41 13.53
N ILE A 101 0.29 10.64 12.23
CA ILE A 101 0.98 11.70 11.48
C ILE A 101 0.53 13.10 11.93
N TYR A 102 -0.73 13.27 12.32
CA TYR A 102 -1.21 14.52 12.87
C TYR A 102 -0.54 14.87 14.20
N LYS A 103 -0.53 13.93 15.15
CA LYS A 103 0.15 14.10 16.45
C LYS A 103 1.65 14.32 16.27
N LEU A 104 2.27 13.60 15.33
CA LEU A 104 3.68 13.79 15.00
C LEU A 104 3.93 15.19 14.43
N GLY A 105 3.07 15.67 13.54
CA GLY A 105 3.13 17.03 13.01
C GLY A 105 3.00 18.10 14.10
N LEU A 106 2.02 17.94 14.99
CA LEU A 106 1.87 18.83 16.15
C LEU A 106 3.12 18.83 17.03
N TYR A 107 3.68 17.65 17.32
CA TYR A 107 4.92 17.52 18.09
C TYR A 107 6.11 18.18 17.40
N MET A 108 6.15 18.17 16.07
CA MET A 108 7.16 18.85 15.26
C MET A 108 6.97 20.37 15.17
N GLY A 109 5.97 20.94 15.86
CA GLY A 109 5.73 22.38 15.91
C GLY A 109 4.83 22.93 14.80
N ALA A 110 4.13 22.06 14.06
CA ALA A 110 3.22 22.47 12.99
C ALA A 110 1.83 22.92 13.48
N GLY A 111 1.56 22.86 14.79
CA GLY A 111 0.27 23.22 15.35
C GLY A 111 0.01 24.72 15.29
N ILE A 112 -1.12 25.13 14.71
CA ILE A 112 -1.49 26.54 14.55
C ILE A 112 -2.03 27.13 15.87
N ASP A 113 -2.49 26.32 16.83
CA ASP A 113 -2.83 26.78 18.18
C ASP A 113 -2.80 25.64 19.20
N LYS A 114 -2.44 25.92 20.46
CA LYS A 114 -2.45 24.95 21.59
C LYS A 114 -3.83 24.36 21.89
N SER A 115 -4.91 24.88 21.28
CA SER A 115 -6.28 24.39 21.41
C SER A 115 -6.59 23.15 20.55
N SER A 116 -5.67 22.74 19.67
CA SER A 116 -5.88 21.64 18.70
C SER A 116 -5.60 20.23 19.26
N SER A 117 -5.26 20.12 20.54
CA SER A 117 -5.01 18.84 21.23
C SER A 117 -6.24 17.93 21.38
N SER A 118 -7.45 18.44 21.13
CA SER A 118 -8.71 17.69 21.23
C SER A 118 -9.46 17.57 19.90
N LEU A 119 -8.74 17.42 18.78
CA LEU A 119 -9.41 17.03 17.53
C LEU A 119 -10.07 15.66 17.71
N ASP A 120 -11.39 15.67 17.68
CA ASP A 120 -12.18 14.45 17.57
C ASP A 120 -12.16 14.00 16.10
N PHE A 121 -11.35 12.97 15.82
CA PHE A 121 -11.20 12.43 14.48
C PHE A 121 -12.50 11.82 13.93
N ILE A 122 -13.44 11.43 14.80
CA ILE A 122 -14.75 10.92 14.39
C ILE A 122 -15.54 12.07 13.76
N SER A 123 -15.71 13.18 14.48
CA SER A 123 -16.41 14.36 13.93
C SER A 123 -15.69 14.97 12.72
N PHE A 124 -14.35 14.95 12.66
CA PHE A 124 -13.62 15.37 11.46
C PHE A 124 -13.95 14.48 10.25
N PHE A 125 -14.02 13.15 10.44
CA PHE A 125 -14.33 12.22 9.35
C PHE A 125 -15.79 12.34 8.89
N GLU A 126 -16.73 12.54 9.83
CA GLU A 126 -18.13 12.82 9.50
C GLU A 126 -18.27 14.11 8.70
N GLN A 127 -17.63 15.21 9.14
CA GLN A 127 -17.63 16.48 8.42
C GLN A 127 -16.98 16.36 7.04
N LEU A 128 -15.89 15.60 6.91
CA LEU A 128 -15.22 15.37 5.64
C LEU A 128 -16.11 14.56 4.68
N LEU A 129 -16.81 13.54 5.18
CA LEU A 129 -17.76 12.76 4.39
C LEU A 129 -18.94 13.62 3.94
N ASP A 130 -19.55 14.38 4.85
CA ASP A 130 -20.67 15.28 4.54
C ASP A 130 -20.27 16.33 3.50
N ALA A 131 -19.07 16.92 3.62
CA ALA A 131 -18.55 17.86 2.65
C ALA A 131 -18.27 17.22 1.27
N LEU A 132 -17.85 15.94 1.25
CA LEU A 132 -17.72 15.16 0.02
C LEU A 132 -19.07 14.90 -0.65
N TYR A 133 -20.11 14.62 0.17
CA TYR A 133 -21.47 14.39 -0.31
C TYR A 133 -22.13 15.67 -0.82
N SER A 134 -21.86 16.82 -0.21
CA SER A 134 -22.41 18.12 -0.61
C SER A 134 -21.70 18.76 -1.82
N LEU A 135 -20.56 18.21 -2.25
CA LEU A 135 -19.70 18.75 -3.32
C LEU A 135 -19.26 20.20 -3.09
N ASP A 136 -19.20 20.65 -1.83
CA ASP A 136 -18.77 22.00 -1.48
C ASP A 136 -17.23 22.07 -1.35
N ILE A 137 -16.58 22.28 -2.49
CA ILE A 137 -15.11 22.32 -2.61
C ILE A 137 -14.49 23.45 -1.77
N GLY A 138 -15.21 24.56 -1.55
CA GLY A 138 -14.74 25.69 -0.76
C GLY A 138 -14.68 25.36 0.73
N TYR A 139 -15.76 24.77 1.26
CA TYR A 139 -15.87 24.35 2.65
C TYR A 139 -14.87 23.24 3.02
N ILE A 140 -14.55 22.33 2.07
CA ILE A 140 -13.51 21.31 2.26
C ILE A 140 -12.14 21.94 2.52
N GLY A 141 -11.78 23.00 1.79
CA GLY A 141 -10.49 23.65 1.89
C GLY A 141 -10.24 24.29 3.25
N GLU A 142 -11.24 25.01 3.77
CA GLU A 142 -11.12 25.76 5.03
C GLU A 142 -11.04 24.85 6.26
N ILE A 143 -11.77 23.73 6.27
CA ILE A 143 -11.78 22.77 7.38
C ILE A 143 -10.56 21.85 7.32
N ALA A 144 -10.18 21.43 6.11
CA ALA A 144 -9.09 20.48 5.95
C ALA A 144 -7.73 21.14 6.17
N TRP A 145 -7.53 22.41 5.79
CA TRP A 145 -6.19 23.03 5.83
C TRP A 145 -5.52 23.02 7.21
N PRO A 146 -6.18 23.41 8.32
CA PRO A 146 -5.57 23.39 9.65
C PRO A 146 -5.21 21.98 10.14
N VAL A 147 -5.87 20.94 9.62
CA VAL A 147 -5.63 19.54 9.96
C VAL A 147 -4.56 18.93 9.04
N LEU A 148 -4.64 19.22 7.75
CA LEU A 148 -3.73 18.76 6.71
C LEU A 148 -2.32 19.30 6.92
N TRP A 149 -2.15 20.54 7.37
CA TRP A 149 -0.84 21.15 7.54
C TRP A 149 0.07 20.37 8.51
N PRO A 150 -0.35 20.09 9.76
CA PRO A 150 0.39 19.18 10.63
C PRO A 150 0.58 17.79 10.03
N MET A 151 -0.43 17.22 9.37
CA MET A 151 -0.34 15.88 8.78
C MET A 151 0.69 15.79 7.65
N ILE A 152 0.87 16.84 6.86
CA ILE A 152 1.91 16.91 5.82
C ILE A 152 3.29 16.87 6.48
N ILE A 153 3.50 17.69 7.51
CA ILE A 153 4.78 17.79 8.22
C ILE A 153 5.12 16.47 8.92
N GLY A 154 4.17 15.86 9.64
CA GLY A 154 4.35 14.55 10.26
C GLY A 154 4.37 13.39 9.25
N GLY A 155 3.75 13.56 8.09
CA GLY A 155 3.70 12.57 7.02
C GLY A 155 5.05 12.39 6.33
N ILE A 156 5.86 13.43 6.20
CA ILE A 156 7.21 13.36 5.58
C ILE A 156 8.12 12.32 6.28
N PRO A 157 8.37 12.40 7.60
CA PRO A 157 9.21 11.40 8.27
C PRO A 157 8.57 10.01 8.25
N CYS A 158 7.24 9.90 8.41
CA CYS A 158 6.55 8.62 8.32
C CYS A 158 6.67 7.99 6.92
N PHE A 159 6.63 8.80 5.85
CA PHE A 159 6.84 8.35 4.48
C PHE A 159 8.25 7.76 4.31
N VAL A 160 9.29 8.47 4.76
CA VAL A 160 10.68 7.99 4.66
C VAL A 160 10.89 6.71 5.47
N ILE A 161 10.44 6.69 6.72
CA ILE A 161 10.60 5.54 7.63
C ILE A 161 9.87 4.32 7.07
N SER A 162 8.62 4.48 6.66
CA SER A 162 7.83 3.38 6.07
C SER A 162 8.45 2.87 4.78
N TRP A 163 8.96 3.75 3.90
CA TRP A 163 9.66 3.34 2.68
C TRP A 163 10.82 2.38 3.01
N VAL A 164 11.66 2.74 3.98
CA VAL A 164 12.80 1.92 4.42
C VAL A 164 12.33 0.59 5.01
N ILE A 165 11.33 0.62 5.89
CA ILE A 165 10.76 -0.56 6.54
C ILE A 165 10.20 -1.56 5.53
N PHE A 166 9.53 -1.09 4.48
CA PHE A 166 8.95 -1.97 3.44
C PHE A 166 9.97 -2.39 2.37
N PHE A 167 10.97 -1.56 2.07
CA PHE A 167 11.96 -1.84 1.03
C PHE A 167 12.76 -3.11 1.32
N PHE A 168 13.39 -3.22 2.50
CA PHE A 168 14.28 -4.34 2.79
C PHE A 168 13.60 -5.73 2.81
N PRO A 169 12.45 -5.91 3.49
CA PRO A 169 11.76 -7.20 3.51
C PRO A 169 11.28 -7.63 2.13
N ILE A 170 10.74 -6.71 1.34
CA ILE A 170 10.26 -7.01 -0.02
C ILE A 170 11.42 -7.33 -0.93
N GLN A 171 12.52 -6.58 -0.83
CA GLN A 171 13.72 -6.86 -1.61
C GLN A 171 14.27 -8.25 -1.29
N ALA A 172 14.34 -8.62 -0.01
CA ALA A 172 14.77 -9.95 0.42
C ALA A 172 13.81 -11.06 -0.09
N LEU A 173 12.50 -10.83 0.00
CA LEU A 173 11.48 -11.77 -0.48
C LEU A 173 11.59 -12.03 -1.99
N VAL A 174 11.69 -10.96 -2.79
CA VAL A 174 11.76 -11.05 -4.25
C VAL A 174 13.10 -11.66 -4.68
N ARG A 175 14.23 -11.27 -4.07
CA ARG A 175 15.54 -11.88 -4.34
C ARG A 175 15.52 -13.40 -4.11
N ARG A 176 14.99 -13.84 -2.96
CA ARG A 176 14.86 -15.27 -2.62
C ARG A 176 13.97 -16.01 -3.61
N TYR A 177 12.89 -15.38 -4.08
CA TYR A 177 12.00 -15.99 -5.06
C TYR A 177 12.67 -16.16 -6.43
N HIS A 178 13.35 -15.12 -6.93
CA HIS A 178 14.07 -15.19 -8.20
C HIS A 178 15.20 -16.24 -8.16
N ALA A 179 15.98 -16.29 -7.08
CA ALA A 179 17.04 -17.29 -6.91
C ALA A 179 16.48 -18.73 -6.96
N ARG A 180 15.36 -18.99 -6.26
CA ARG A 180 14.69 -20.30 -6.30
C ARG A 180 14.17 -20.66 -7.69
N ARG A 181 13.71 -19.68 -8.46
CA ARG A 181 13.22 -19.91 -9.84
C ARG A 181 14.37 -20.31 -10.77
N VAL A 182 15.52 -19.63 -10.68
CA VAL A 182 16.73 -19.96 -11.46
C VAL A 182 17.22 -21.38 -11.11
N LEU A 183 17.28 -21.72 -9.83
CA LEU A 183 17.69 -23.07 -9.39
C LEU A 183 16.76 -24.17 -9.90
N LYS A 184 15.44 -23.97 -9.85
CA LYS A 184 14.47 -24.92 -10.40
C LYS A 184 14.63 -25.14 -11.89
N HIS A 185 14.87 -24.07 -12.65
CA HIS A 185 15.11 -24.17 -14.10
C HIS A 185 16.42 -24.88 -14.41
N ALA A 186 17.48 -24.64 -13.63
CA ALA A 186 18.75 -25.34 -13.76
C ALA A 186 18.61 -26.85 -13.45
N MET A 187 17.89 -27.19 -12.38
CA MET A 187 17.59 -28.59 -12.02
C MET A 187 16.76 -29.30 -13.09
N ALA A 188 15.73 -28.65 -13.64
CA ALA A 188 14.92 -29.19 -14.71
C ALA A 188 15.72 -29.44 -16.01
N LYS A 189 16.66 -28.54 -16.35
CA LYS A 189 17.57 -28.73 -17.49
C LYS A 189 18.59 -29.85 -17.25
N LYS A 190 19.02 -30.07 -16.00
CA LYS A 190 19.94 -31.17 -15.65
C LYS A 190 19.25 -32.53 -15.76
N SER A 191 17.99 -32.65 -15.30
CA SER A 191 17.24 -33.90 -15.38
C SER A 191 16.88 -34.33 -16.81
N THR A 192 16.63 -33.38 -17.71
CA THR A 192 16.40 -33.70 -19.13
C THR A 192 17.67 -34.16 -19.84
N PHE A 193 18.84 -33.63 -19.46
CA PHE A 193 20.11 -34.03 -20.07
C PHE A 193 20.56 -35.44 -19.63
N THR A 194 20.38 -35.80 -18.36
CA THR A 194 20.71 -37.14 -17.83
C THR A 194 19.74 -38.24 -18.27
N GLY A 195 18.53 -37.89 -18.72
CA GLY A 195 17.57 -38.85 -19.27
C GLY A 195 17.85 -39.24 -20.73
N SER A 196 18.59 -38.41 -21.48
CA SER A 196 18.93 -38.63 -22.89
C SER A 196 20.21 -39.44 -23.10
N SER A 197 21.04 -39.63 -22.07
CA SER A 197 22.30 -40.39 -22.17
C SER A 197 22.16 -41.88 -21.86
N ASN A 198 20.96 -42.32 -21.46
CA ASN A 198 20.67 -43.70 -21.04
C ASN A 198 19.71 -44.42 -22.02
N SER A 199 19.55 -43.90 -23.24
CA SER A 199 18.79 -44.50 -24.34
C SER A 199 19.68 -44.60 -25.57
#